data_AF-A0A6M3J7N7-F1
#
_entry.id   AF-A0A6M3J7N7-F1
#
_cell.length_a   1.000
_cell.length_b   1.000
_cell.length_c   1.000
_cell.angle_alpha   90.00
_cell.angle_beta   90.00
_cell.angle_gamma   90.00
#
_symmetry.space_group_name_H-M   'P 1'
#
loop_
_entity.id
_entity.type
_entity.pdbx_description
1 polymer ?
#
loop_
_entity_poly.entity_id
_entity_poly.type
_entity_poly.pdbx_seq_one_letter_code
_entity_poly.pdbx_strand_id
1 'polypeptide(L)'
;MENNTHATKLPKKALGLIRRVKREFTNHIITQDFTIPEITAKNGSIFANHDVYSTLSAGEKFMEIDLRHAYWRTAYLLGYISKRVYTAFANDKEMKLFRNIALACVIAVKYREYYRDGKLYFSITESCNQYAIMYKNIRHYIWNMIGDIGRKYPKGVIGYRVDAVYVLPEYADRVKFYFRNRSYMYRSNECEKLNEREYIMFGDEIKKL
;
A
#
# COMPACT_ATOMS: atom_id res chain seq x y z
N MET A 1 27.79 -30.18 2.35
CA MET A 1 27.35 -28.85 2.83
C MET A 1 25.89 -28.96 3.19
N GLU A 2 25.60 -29.21 4.47
CA GLU A 2 24.22 -29.26 4.96
C GLU A 2 23.68 -27.82 5.05
N ASN A 3 22.69 -27.51 4.20
CA ASN A 3 21.94 -26.27 4.28
C ASN A 3 21.06 -26.32 5.53
N ASN A 4 21.60 -25.83 6.64
CA ASN A 4 20.90 -25.66 7.89
C ASN A 4 19.90 -24.49 7.76
N THR A 5 18.78 -24.75 7.08
CA THR A 5 17.67 -23.81 6.94
C THR A 5 16.83 -23.87 8.21
N HIS A 6 17.31 -23.24 9.27
CA HIS A 6 16.47 -22.93 10.42
C HIS A 6 15.40 -21.93 9.97
N ALA A 7 14.24 -22.46 9.56
CA ALA A 7 13.05 -21.66 9.31
C ALA A 7 12.72 -20.87 10.58
N THR A 8 13.02 -19.56 10.56
CA THR A 8 12.73 -18.67 11.66
C THR A 8 11.22 -18.57 11.81
N LYS A 9 10.68 -19.12 12.91
CA LYS A 9 9.24 -19.09 13.17
C LYS A 9 8.77 -17.64 13.28
N LEU A 10 7.70 -17.31 12.55
CA LEU A 10 7.06 -16.00 12.65
C LEU A 10 6.66 -15.70 14.10
N PRO A 11 6.78 -14.43 14.55
CA PRO A 11 6.33 -14.04 15.89
C PRO A 11 4.86 -14.40 16.11
N LYS A 12 4.52 -14.92 17.31
CA LYS A 12 3.13 -15.30 17.65
C LYS A 12 2.13 -14.15 17.39
N LYS A 13 2.53 -12.91 17.67
CA LYS A 13 1.74 -11.71 17.43
C LYS A 13 1.44 -11.49 15.93
N ALA A 14 2.43 -11.73 15.07
CA ALA A 14 2.27 -11.65 13.62
C ALA A 14 1.31 -12.72 13.08
N LEU A 15 1.45 -13.98 13.55
CA LEU A 15 0.51 -15.05 13.20
C LEU A 15 -0.91 -14.72 13.66
N GLY A 16 -1.05 -14.16 14.86
CA GLY A 16 -2.33 -13.68 15.39
C GLY A 16 -2.96 -12.59 14.53
N LEU A 17 -2.16 -11.63 14.05
CA LEU A 17 -2.60 -10.58 13.13
C LEU A 17 -3.11 -11.16 11.80
N ILE A 18 -2.34 -12.04 11.16
CA ILE A 18 -2.70 -12.66 9.88
C ILE A 18 -4.04 -13.40 10.00
N ARG A 19 -4.21 -14.20 11.06
CA ARG A 19 -5.47 -14.92 11.34
C ARG A 19 -6.65 -13.96 11.53
N ARG A 20 -6.46 -12.85 12.26
CA ARG A 20 -7.50 -11.85 12.49
C ARG A 20 -7.91 -11.16 11.19
N VAL A 21 -6.95 -10.72 10.37
CA VAL A 21 -7.23 -10.08 9.07
C VAL A 21 -7.97 -11.04 8.15
N LYS A 22 -7.51 -12.29 8.03
CA LYS A 22 -8.21 -13.29 7.22
C LYS A 22 -9.67 -13.44 7.66
N ARG A 23 -9.92 -13.59 8.95
CA ARG A 23 -11.29 -13.71 9.49
C ARG A 23 -12.15 -12.49 9.17
N GLU A 24 -11.63 -11.27 9.32
CA GLU A 24 -12.41 -10.05 9.03
C GLU A 24 -12.73 -9.95 7.54
N PHE A 25 -11.80 -10.34 6.65
CA PHE A 25 -12.06 -10.43 5.22
C PHE A 25 -13.14 -11.49 4.92
N THR A 26 -13.02 -12.69 5.49
CA THR A 26 -14.04 -13.75 5.33
C THR A 26 -15.40 -13.28 5.80
N ASN A 27 -15.49 -12.64 6.96
CA ASN A 27 -16.73 -12.09 7.49
C ASN A 27 -17.31 -11.04 6.55
N HIS A 28 -16.48 -10.13 6.02
CA HIS A 28 -16.92 -9.13 5.06
C HIS A 28 -17.50 -9.79 3.80
N ILE A 29 -16.81 -10.78 3.24
CA ILE A 29 -17.28 -11.54 2.07
C ILE A 29 -18.64 -12.19 2.34
N ILE A 30 -18.80 -12.85 3.49
CA ILE A 30 -20.07 -13.47 3.88
C ILE A 30 -21.17 -12.41 4.02
N THR A 31 -20.90 -11.27 4.67
CA THR A 31 -21.88 -10.20 4.86
C THR A 31 -22.27 -9.48 3.56
N GLN A 32 -21.46 -9.60 2.52
CA GLN A 32 -21.73 -9.05 1.18
C GLN A 32 -22.25 -10.13 0.22
N ASP A 33 -22.71 -11.28 0.74
CA ASP A 33 -23.21 -12.40 -0.05
C ASP A 33 -22.26 -12.79 -1.20
N PHE A 34 -20.97 -12.90 -0.86
CA PHE A 34 -19.88 -13.24 -1.78
C PHE A 34 -19.68 -12.29 -2.97
N THR A 35 -20.35 -11.13 -2.97
CA THR A 35 -20.31 -10.13 -4.03
C THR A 35 -19.53 -8.90 -3.56
N ILE A 36 -18.27 -8.80 -3.98
CA ILE A 36 -17.42 -7.65 -3.65
C ILE A 36 -17.40 -6.69 -4.85
N PRO A 37 -17.90 -5.44 -4.71
CA PRO A 37 -17.83 -4.47 -5.79
C PRO A 37 -16.37 -4.11 -6.07
N GLU A 38 -15.98 -4.16 -7.35
CA GLU A 38 -14.62 -3.84 -7.76
C GLU A 38 -14.42 -2.33 -7.92
N ILE A 39 -13.30 -1.82 -7.42
CA ILE A 39 -12.83 -0.45 -7.66
C ILE A 39 -11.88 -0.49 -8.86
N THR A 40 -12.27 0.11 -9.97
CA THR A 40 -11.40 0.23 -11.16
C THR A 40 -10.27 1.23 -10.91
N ALA A 41 -9.05 0.89 -11.34
CA ALA A 41 -7.94 1.83 -11.35
C ALA A 41 -8.14 2.85 -12.48
N LYS A 42 -8.27 4.13 -12.12
CA LYS A 42 -8.33 5.28 -13.03
C LYS A 42 -6.95 5.89 -13.26
N ASN A 43 -6.04 5.68 -12.31
CA ASN A 43 -4.67 6.19 -12.33
C ASN A 43 -3.69 5.04 -12.03
N GLY A 44 -2.47 5.14 -12.56
CA GLY A 44 -1.37 4.22 -12.22
C GLY A 44 -0.83 4.45 -10.80
N SER A 45 0.03 3.54 -10.35
CA SER A 45 0.72 3.66 -9.06
C SER A 45 1.91 4.61 -9.07
N ILE A 46 2.39 5.01 -10.25
CA ILE A 46 3.55 5.88 -10.45
C ILE A 46 3.23 6.90 -11.53
N PHE A 47 3.69 8.13 -11.34
CA PHE A 47 3.65 9.21 -12.31
C PHE A 47 4.80 10.17 -12.05
N ALA A 48 5.41 10.67 -13.12
CA ALA A 48 6.44 11.70 -13.07
C ALA A 48 6.10 12.81 -14.08
N ASN A 49 6.19 14.06 -13.64
CA ASN A 49 5.97 15.26 -14.42
C ASN A 49 7.32 15.95 -14.61
N HIS A 50 8.04 15.56 -15.66
CA HIS A 50 9.36 16.10 -15.95
C HIS A 50 9.32 17.60 -16.27
N ASP A 51 8.22 18.10 -16.83
CA ASP A 51 8.06 19.53 -17.12
C ASP A 51 8.10 20.34 -15.83
N VAL A 52 7.28 19.99 -14.83
CA VAL A 52 7.29 20.66 -13.51
C VAL A 52 8.62 20.43 -12.79
N TYR A 53 9.21 19.24 -12.90
CA TYR A 53 10.52 19.01 -12.27
C TYR A 53 11.64 19.85 -12.89
N SER A 54 11.58 20.07 -14.21
CA SER A 54 12.58 20.84 -14.95
C SER A 54 12.61 22.31 -14.58
N THR A 55 11.49 22.86 -14.07
CA THR A 55 11.42 24.27 -13.64
C THR A 55 12.21 24.53 -12.36
N LEU A 56 12.49 23.49 -11.57
CA LEU A 56 13.31 23.61 -10.37
C LEU A 56 14.79 23.76 -10.73
N SER A 57 15.48 24.65 -10.05
CA SER A 57 16.94 24.75 -10.12
C SER A 57 17.62 23.64 -9.31
N ALA A 58 18.89 23.31 -9.61
CA ALA A 58 19.66 22.44 -8.72
C ALA A 58 19.82 23.12 -7.35
N GLY A 59 19.63 22.35 -6.27
CA GLY A 59 19.54 22.86 -4.89
C GLY A 59 18.16 23.38 -4.51
N GLU A 60 17.20 23.46 -5.45
CA GLU A 60 15.85 23.91 -5.12
C GLU A 60 15.05 22.81 -4.40
N LYS A 61 14.25 23.24 -3.44
CA LYS A 61 13.54 22.37 -2.51
C LYS A 61 12.11 22.12 -2.96
N PHE A 62 11.65 20.89 -2.73
CA PHE A 62 10.27 20.48 -2.91
C PHE A 62 9.85 19.52 -1.79
N MET A 63 8.56 19.20 -1.73
CA MET A 63 7.99 18.43 -0.63
C MET A 63 7.52 17.07 -1.09
N GLU A 64 7.92 16.02 -0.38
CA GLU A 64 7.24 14.73 -0.39
C GLU A 64 6.18 14.71 0.72
N ILE A 65 4.97 14.26 0.38
CA ILE A 65 3.89 14.01 1.33
C ILE A 65 3.50 12.54 1.23
N ASP A 66 3.93 11.77 2.22
CA ASP A 66 3.80 10.31 2.29
C ASP A 66 2.68 9.87 3.25
N LEU A 67 1.80 8.97 2.81
CA LEU A 67 0.69 8.48 3.61
C LEU A 67 1.15 7.46 4.66
N ARG A 68 0.80 7.72 5.92
CA ARG A 68 1.08 6.77 7.00
C ARG A 68 0.17 5.56 6.90
N HIS A 69 0.79 4.39 6.71
CA HIS A 69 0.12 3.09 6.70
C HIS A 69 -0.99 3.02 5.63
N ALA A 70 -0.73 3.52 4.42
CA ALA A 70 -1.72 3.70 3.37
C ALA A 70 -2.61 2.46 3.15
N TYR A 71 -2.02 1.28 2.95
CA TYR A 71 -2.77 0.03 2.76
C TYR A 71 -3.62 -0.35 3.97
N TRP A 72 -3.05 -0.28 5.18
CA TRP A 72 -3.76 -0.62 6.42
C TRP A 72 -4.91 0.33 6.72
N ARG A 73 -4.69 1.64 6.49
CA ARG A 73 -5.73 2.66 6.66
C ARG A 73 -6.84 2.47 5.63
N THR A 74 -6.50 2.20 4.39
CA THR A 74 -7.48 2.00 3.32
C THR A 74 -8.33 0.74 3.57
N ALA A 75 -7.72 -0.36 4.03
CA ALA A 75 -8.46 -1.55 4.44
C ALA A 75 -9.51 -1.25 5.52
N TYR A 76 -9.18 -0.37 6.47
CA TYR A 76 -10.13 0.09 7.49
C TYR A 76 -11.23 1.00 6.90
N LEU A 77 -10.86 1.97 6.06
CA LEU A 77 -11.81 2.91 5.45
C LEU A 77 -12.80 2.21 4.50
N LEU A 78 -12.39 1.14 3.83
CA LEU A 78 -13.26 0.28 3.01
C LEU A 78 -14.07 -0.73 3.83
N GLY A 79 -13.90 -0.78 5.16
CA GLY A 79 -14.64 -1.69 6.04
C GLY A 79 -14.18 -3.16 5.98
N TYR A 80 -13.00 -3.44 5.43
CA TYR A 80 -12.45 -4.81 5.33
C TYR A 80 -11.80 -5.28 6.64
N ILE A 81 -11.42 -4.33 7.50
CA ILE A 81 -11.01 -4.61 8.87
C ILE A 81 -11.74 -3.67 9.83
N SER A 82 -12.16 -4.20 10.99
CA SER A 82 -12.78 -3.39 12.03
C SER A 82 -11.85 -2.35 12.64
N LYS A 83 -12.44 -1.30 13.22
CA LYS A 83 -11.72 -0.28 14.02
C LYS A 83 -10.83 -0.92 15.07
N ARG A 84 -11.32 -1.97 15.75
CA ARG A 84 -10.58 -2.74 16.77
C ARG A 84 -9.29 -3.33 16.21
N VAL A 85 -9.34 -3.98 15.03
CA VAL A 85 -8.15 -4.54 14.39
C VAL A 85 -7.23 -3.42 13.92
N TYR A 86 -7.77 -2.35 13.33
CA TYR A 86 -6.97 -1.21 12.89
C TYR A 86 -6.16 -0.58 14.03
N THR A 87 -6.83 -0.17 15.12
CA THR A 87 -6.19 0.55 16.23
C THR A 87 -5.19 -0.29 17.00
N ALA A 88 -5.44 -1.60 17.14
CA ALA A 88 -4.55 -2.53 17.86
C ALA A 88 -3.15 -2.64 17.23
N PHE A 89 -3.01 -2.35 15.94
CA PHE A 89 -1.75 -2.52 15.21
C PHE A 89 -1.27 -1.26 14.49
N ALA A 90 -2.05 -0.18 14.36
CA ALA A 90 -1.69 0.98 13.54
C ALA A 90 -0.36 1.63 13.97
N ASN A 91 -0.19 1.89 15.27
CA ASN A 91 0.97 2.62 15.81
C ASN A 91 2.13 1.71 16.24
N ASP A 92 1.98 0.40 16.08
CA ASP A 92 3.01 -0.57 16.41
C ASP A 92 4.04 -0.63 15.27
N LYS A 93 5.25 -0.11 15.54
CA LYS A 93 6.35 -0.02 14.55
C LYS A 93 6.86 -1.40 14.12
N GLU A 94 6.97 -2.35 15.06
CA GLU A 94 7.42 -3.72 14.78
C GLU A 94 6.43 -4.45 13.87
N MET A 95 5.15 -4.08 13.97
CA MET A 95 4.10 -4.68 13.17
C MET A 95 3.93 -4.05 11.78
N LYS A 96 4.71 -3.02 11.41
CA LYS A 96 4.57 -2.32 10.11
C LYS A 96 4.63 -3.30 8.94
N LEU A 97 5.67 -4.14 8.91
CA LEU A 97 5.84 -5.15 7.87
C LEU A 97 4.71 -6.19 7.92
N PHE A 98 4.38 -6.68 9.11
CA PHE A 98 3.37 -7.73 9.28
C PHE A 98 1.95 -7.30 8.92
N ARG A 99 1.61 -6.00 9.00
CA ARG A 99 0.33 -5.47 8.48
C ARG A 99 0.22 -5.66 6.97
N ASN A 100 1.28 -5.33 6.23
CA ASN A 100 1.30 -5.50 4.78
C ASN A 100 1.31 -6.99 4.41
N ILE A 101 2.10 -7.81 5.12
CA ILE A 101 2.09 -9.27 4.94
C ILE A 101 0.69 -9.83 5.21
N ALA A 102 0.01 -9.42 6.28
CA ALA A 102 -1.32 -9.90 6.60
C ALA A 102 -2.35 -9.56 5.51
N LEU A 103 -2.30 -8.36 4.93
CA LEU A 103 -3.16 -7.98 3.81
C LEU A 103 -2.81 -8.73 2.51
N ALA A 104 -1.54 -9.07 2.27
CA ALA A 104 -1.13 -9.82 1.09
C ALA A 104 -1.46 -11.31 1.22
N CYS A 105 -1.22 -11.92 2.38
CA CYS A 105 -1.39 -13.37 2.57
C CYS A 105 -2.85 -13.85 2.47
N VAL A 106 -3.85 -12.97 2.55
CA VAL A 106 -5.25 -13.38 2.34
C VAL A 106 -5.52 -13.84 0.92
N ILE A 107 -4.71 -13.41 -0.06
CA ILE A 107 -4.87 -13.80 -1.47
C ILE A 107 -4.06 -15.04 -1.84
N ALA A 108 -3.28 -15.59 -0.88
CA ALA A 108 -2.43 -16.75 -1.15
C ALA A 108 -3.29 -17.96 -1.50
N VAL A 109 -3.16 -18.42 -2.74
CA VAL A 109 -3.86 -19.61 -3.25
C VAL A 109 -3.44 -20.80 -2.42
N LYS A 110 -4.43 -21.49 -1.87
CA LYS A 110 -4.21 -22.75 -1.17
C LYS A 110 -4.50 -23.87 -2.14
N TYR A 111 -3.49 -24.67 -2.40
CA TYR A 111 -3.64 -25.91 -3.13
C TYR A 111 -3.16 -27.07 -2.28
N ARG A 112 -3.72 -28.25 -2.53
CA ARG A 112 -3.28 -29.49 -1.93
C ARG A 112 -3.27 -30.58 -2.98
N GLU A 113 -2.15 -31.28 -3.06
CA GLU A 113 -1.98 -32.44 -3.92
C GLU A 113 -2.13 -33.70 -3.08
N TYR A 114 -2.83 -34.68 -3.61
CA TYR A 114 -3.08 -35.96 -2.99
C TYR A 114 -2.38 -37.03 -3.82
N TYR A 115 -1.54 -37.83 -3.16
CA TYR A 115 -0.77 -38.89 -3.80
C TYR A 115 -1.27 -40.25 -3.32
N ARG A 116 -1.30 -41.24 -4.23
CA ARG A 116 -1.59 -42.64 -3.94
C ARG A 116 -0.53 -43.50 -4.63
N ASP A 117 0.11 -44.38 -3.86
CA ASP A 117 1.19 -45.26 -4.34
C ASP A 117 2.32 -44.50 -5.06
N GLY A 118 2.70 -43.33 -4.51
CA GLY A 118 3.75 -42.46 -5.07
C GLY A 118 3.33 -41.67 -6.32
N LYS A 119 2.10 -41.83 -6.81
CA LYS A 119 1.57 -41.11 -7.98
C LYS A 119 0.59 -40.03 -7.58
N LEU A 120 0.63 -38.89 -8.27
CA LEU A 120 -0.37 -37.84 -8.10
C LEU A 120 -1.75 -38.39 -8.47
N TYR A 121 -2.70 -38.33 -7.54
CA TYR A 121 -4.06 -38.82 -7.71
C TYR A 121 -5.01 -37.68 -8.10
N PHE A 122 -5.02 -36.58 -7.34
CA PHE A 122 -5.71 -35.35 -7.72
C PHE A 122 -5.16 -34.14 -6.96
N SER A 123 -5.55 -32.93 -7.37
CA SER A 123 -5.28 -31.68 -6.66
C SER A 123 -6.57 -30.93 -6.37
N ILE A 124 -6.60 -30.22 -5.24
CA ILE A 124 -7.68 -29.29 -4.85
C ILE A 124 -7.07 -27.90 -4.75
N THR A 125 -7.73 -26.90 -5.34
CA THR A 125 -7.33 -25.49 -5.23
C THR A 125 -8.49 -24.64 -4.71
N GLU A 126 -8.26 -23.88 -3.64
CA GLU A 126 -9.22 -22.94 -3.05
C GLU A 126 -9.26 -21.65 -3.88
N SER A 127 -10.44 -21.26 -4.35
CA SER A 127 -10.62 -19.96 -5.01
C SER A 127 -10.39 -18.82 -4.02
N CYS A 128 -9.56 -17.86 -4.43
CA CYS A 128 -9.25 -16.67 -3.64
C CYS A 128 -9.75 -15.37 -4.31
N ASN A 129 -10.69 -15.47 -5.25
CA ASN A 129 -11.11 -14.35 -6.11
C ASN A 129 -11.64 -13.16 -5.29
N GLN A 130 -12.52 -13.39 -4.33
CA GLN A 130 -13.08 -12.31 -3.49
C GLN A 130 -11.99 -11.64 -2.65
N TYR A 131 -11.06 -12.41 -2.07
CA TYR A 131 -9.91 -11.86 -1.35
C TYR A 131 -9.02 -11.02 -2.28
N ALA A 132 -8.80 -11.49 -3.50
CA ALA A 132 -8.03 -10.78 -4.51
C ALA A 132 -8.69 -9.45 -4.91
N ILE A 133 -10.02 -9.43 -5.09
CA ILE A 133 -10.78 -8.20 -5.35
C ILE A 133 -10.64 -7.22 -4.19
N MET A 134 -10.83 -7.66 -2.95
CA MET A 134 -10.68 -6.78 -1.78
C MET A 134 -9.25 -6.20 -1.69
N TYR A 135 -8.22 -7.01 -1.90
CA TYR A 135 -6.84 -6.52 -1.89
C TYR A 135 -6.59 -5.54 -3.06
N LYS A 136 -7.10 -5.83 -4.25
CA LYS A 136 -7.04 -4.95 -5.43
C LYS A 136 -7.70 -3.61 -5.15
N ASN A 137 -8.89 -3.61 -4.54
CA ASN A 137 -9.63 -2.41 -4.15
C ASN A 137 -8.81 -1.51 -3.21
N ILE A 138 -8.11 -2.07 -2.23
CA ILE A 138 -7.21 -1.30 -1.36
C ILE A 138 -6.16 -0.56 -2.19
N ARG A 139 -5.49 -1.25 -3.13
CA ARG A 139 -4.45 -0.62 -3.96
C ARG A 139 -5.03 0.45 -4.88
N HIS A 140 -6.11 0.09 -5.59
CA HIS A 140 -6.75 0.97 -6.57
C HIS A 140 -7.34 2.23 -5.94
N TYR A 141 -7.87 2.12 -4.72
CA TYR A 141 -8.34 3.29 -3.98
C TYR A 141 -7.19 4.28 -3.71
N ILE A 142 -6.03 3.78 -3.28
CA ILE A 142 -4.85 4.61 -3.02
C ILE A 142 -4.37 5.26 -4.32
N TRP A 143 -4.20 4.49 -5.40
CA TRP A 143 -3.74 5.00 -6.69
C TRP A 143 -4.68 6.05 -7.26
N ASN A 144 -5.99 5.80 -7.17
CA ASN A 144 -7.00 6.77 -7.59
C ASN A 144 -6.90 8.05 -6.78
N MET A 145 -6.88 7.96 -5.45
CA MET A 145 -6.79 9.10 -4.55
C MET A 145 -5.56 9.97 -4.82
N ILE A 146 -4.40 9.36 -5.04
CA ILE A 146 -3.14 10.05 -5.31
C ILE A 146 -3.11 10.62 -6.73
N GLY A 147 -3.53 9.84 -7.74
CA GLY A 147 -3.60 10.34 -9.11
C GLY A 147 -4.61 11.48 -9.29
N ASP A 148 -5.68 11.51 -8.50
CA ASP A 148 -6.62 12.64 -8.46
C ASP A 148 -5.94 13.95 -8.01
N ILE A 149 -4.92 13.88 -7.14
CA ILE A 149 -4.13 15.05 -6.74
C ILE A 149 -3.30 15.54 -7.92
N GLY A 150 -2.65 14.63 -8.65
CA GLY A 150 -1.91 14.94 -9.88
C GLY A 150 -2.77 15.66 -10.92
N ARG A 151 -3.99 15.15 -11.16
CA ARG A 151 -4.96 15.78 -12.07
C ARG A 151 -5.49 17.11 -11.58
N LYS A 152 -5.68 17.27 -10.27
CA LYS A 152 -6.23 18.49 -9.68
C LYS A 152 -5.21 19.63 -9.64
N TYR A 153 -3.92 19.33 -9.52
CA TYR A 153 -2.85 20.32 -9.41
C TYR A 153 -1.69 20.04 -10.39
N PRO A 154 -1.95 20.04 -11.71
CA PRO A 154 -0.98 19.58 -12.70
C PRO A 154 0.31 20.41 -12.75
N LYS A 155 0.24 21.70 -12.37
CA LYS A 155 1.40 22.61 -12.30
C LYS A 155 2.17 22.52 -10.99
N GLY A 156 1.61 21.88 -9.97
CA GLY A 156 2.17 21.81 -8.62
C GLY A 156 2.67 20.43 -8.21
N VAL A 157 2.33 19.40 -8.98
CA VAL A 157 2.69 18.01 -8.71
C VAL A 157 3.84 17.60 -9.63
N ILE A 158 4.97 17.32 -9.02
CA ILE A 158 6.19 16.81 -9.66
C ILE A 158 5.99 15.33 -10.01
N GLY A 159 5.29 14.58 -9.16
CA GLY A 159 5.05 13.16 -9.38
C GLY A 159 4.44 12.49 -8.17
N TYR A 160 4.25 11.18 -8.27
CA TYR A 160 3.86 10.35 -7.14
C TYR A 160 4.35 8.91 -7.32
N ARG A 161 4.54 8.22 -6.21
CA ARG A 161 4.91 6.80 -6.18
C ARG A 161 4.18 6.11 -5.04
N VAL A 162 3.33 5.15 -5.40
CA VAL A 162 2.54 4.29 -4.51
C VAL A 162 1.67 5.09 -3.54
N ASP A 163 2.23 5.49 -2.40
CA ASP A 163 1.58 6.15 -1.28
C ASP A 163 2.13 7.55 -0.96
N ALA A 164 3.06 8.06 -1.77
CA ALA A 164 3.65 9.40 -1.63
C ALA A 164 3.42 10.29 -2.85
N VAL A 165 3.26 11.60 -2.63
CA VAL A 165 3.16 12.64 -3.66
C VAL A 165 4.30 13.63 -3.51
N TYR A 166 4.97 13.97 -4.61
CA TYR A 166 6.00 15.00 -4.71
C TYR A 166 5.39 16.28 -5.28
N VAL A 167 5.51 17.39 -4.55
CA VAL A 167 4.89 18.66 -4.90
C VAL A 167 5.80 19.85 -4.65
N LEU A 168 5.57 20.92 -5.40
CA LEU A 168 6.15 22.22 -5.11
C LEU A 168 5.66 22.72 -3.74
N PRO A 169 6.50 23.46 -2.97
CA PRO A 169 6.18 23.87 -1.60
C PRO A 169 4.82 24.58 -1.45
N GLU A 170 4.44 25.44 -2.39
CA GLU A 170 3.19 26.21 -2.39
C GLU A 170 1.93 25.35 -2.58
N TYR A 171 2.07 24.10 -3.03
CA TYR A 171 0.96 23.14 -3.14
C TYR A 171 0.88 22.19 -1.94
N ALA A 172 1.88 22.17 -1.06
CA ALA A 172 1.99 21.18 0.01
C ALA A 172 0.75 21.18 0.92
N ASP A 173 0.28 22.34 1.36
CA ASP A 173 -0.87 22.42 2.28
C ASP A 173 -2.19 22.02 1.63
N ARG A 174 -2.34 22.21 0.31
CA ARG A 174 -3.51 21.75 -0.46
C ARG A 174 -3.56 20.23 -0.51
N VAL A 175 -2.42 19.57 -0.70
CA VAL A 175 -2.31 18.11 -0.68
C VAL A 175 -2.54 17.55 0.71
N LYS A 176 -1.90 18.15 1.74
CA LYS A 176 -2.14 17.77 3.14
C LYS A 176 -3.62 17.87 3.51
N PHE A 177 -4.29 18.95 3.13
CA PHE A 177 -5.73 19.13 3.34
C PHE A 177 -6.55 18.07 2.61
N TYR A 178 -6.19 17.74 1.36
CA TYR A 178 -6.85 16.69 0.59
C TYR A 178 -6.81 15.32 1.29
N PHE A 179 -5.66 14.96 1.88
CA PHE A 179 -5.51 13.74 2.67
C PHE A 179 -6.28 13.77 3.99
N ARG A 180 -6.24 14.88 4.74
CA ARG A 180 -7.01 15.01 6.01
C ARG A 180 -8.51 14.86 5.77
N ASN A 181 -9.04 15.47 4.71
CA ASN A 181 -10.47 15.36 4.38
C ASN A 181 -10.91 13.93 4.03
N ARG A 182 -9.96 13.07 3.63
CA ARG A 182 -10.18 11.63 3.40
C ARG A 182 -9.79 10.77 4.60
N SER A 183 -9.58 11.39 5.76
CA SER A 183 -9.20 10.72 7.00
C SER A 183 -7.87 9.96 6.92
N TYR A 184 -6.92 10.44 6.12
CA TYR A 184 -5.55 9.90 6.10
C TYR A 184 -4.60 10.74 6.95
N MET A 185 -3.65 10.04 7.56
CA MET A 185 -2.48 10.64 8.19
C MET A 185 -1.33 10.63 7.20
N TYR A 186 -0.44 11.61 7.28
CA TYR A 186 0.72 11.70 6.42
C TYR A 186 1.96 12.13 7.20
N ARG A 187 3.12 11.99 6.55
CA ARG A 187 4.40 12.60 6.91
C ARG A 187 4.79 13.54 5.76
N SER A 188 5.49 14.61 6.09
CA SER A 188 6.11 15.48 5.09
C SER A 188 7.61 15.38 5.22
N ASN A 189 8.30 15.26 4.10
CA ASN A 189 9.76 15.29 4.02
C ASN A 189 10.15 16.35 3.01
N GLU A 190 11.19 17.11 3.32
CA GLU A 190 11.81 18.04 2.39
C GLU A 190 12.77 17.27 1.49
N CYS A 191 12.72 17.57 0.19
CA CYS A 191 13.57 17.01 -0.85
C CYS A 191 14.29 18.16 -1.56
N GLU A 192 15.47 17.87 -2.09
CA GLU A 192 16.30 18.81 -2.82
C GLU A 192 16.66 18.23 -4.19
N LYS A 193 16.44 19.02 -5.25
CA LYS A 193 16.82 18.62 -6.61
C LYS A 193 18.33 18.62 -6.76
N LEU A 194 18.90 17.52 -7.25
CA LEU A 194 20.34 17.43 -7.54
C LEU A 194 20.61 17.72 -9.02
N ASN A 195 19.83 17.12 -9.92
CA ASN A 195 19.94 17.29 -11.37
C ASN A 195 18.59 16.99 -12.05
N GLU A 196 18.59 16.83 -13.38
CA GLU A 196 17.39 16.60 -14.19
C GLU A 196 16.60 15.33 -13.84
N ARG A 197 17.22 14.36 -13.15
CA ARG A 197 16.60 13.06 -12.85
C ARG A 197 16.73 12.62 -11.40
N GLU A 198 17.56 13.30 -10.62
CA GLU A 198 17.92 12.88 -9.27
C GLU A 198 17.62 13.96 -8.23
N TYR A 199 17.20 13.49 -7.07
CA TYR A 199 16.94 14.30 -5.88
C TYR A 199 17.43 13.57 -4.64
N ILE A 200 17.62 14.30 -3.55
CA ILE A 200 17.90 13.74 -2.23
C ILE A 200 16.79 14.14 -1.26
N MET A 201 16.45 13.23 -0.36
CA MET A 201 15.61 13.53 0.79
C MET A 201 16.52 13.68 2.01
N PHE A 202 16.26 14.66 2.86
CA PHE A 202 17.18 14.96 3.98
C PHE A 202 17.41 13.73 4.87
N GLY A 203 18.66 13.27 4.95
CA GLY A 203 19.06 12.08 5.72
C GLY A 203 18.76 10.74 5.03
N ASP A 204 18.55 10.73 3.71
CA ASP A 204 18.29 9.54 2.89
C ASP A 204 19.27 9.42 1.71
N GLU A 205 19.18 8.34 0.95
CA GLU A 205 19.97 8.10 -0.26
C GLU A 205 19.49 8.94 -1.46
N ILE A 206 20.34 9.07 -2.48
CA ILE A 206 19.99 9.71 -3.75
C ILE A 206 18.91 8.86 -4.44
N LYS A 207 17.83 9.52 -4.85
CA LYS A 207 16.68 8.90 -5.52
C LYS A 207 16.54 9.42 -6.94
N LYS A 208 16.01 8.55 -7.80
CA LYS A 208 15.60 8.90 -9.16
C LYS A 208 14.10 9.18 -9.18
N LEU A 209 13.74 10.26 -9.85
CA LEU A 209 12.35 10.63 -10.10
C LEU A 209 11.66 9.52 -10.93
#